data_AF-A0A2E6ZT32-F1
#
_entry.id   AF-A0A2E6ZT32-F1
#
_cell.length_a   1.000
_cell.length_b   1.000
_cell.length_c   1.000
_cell.angle_alpha   90.00
_cell.angle_beta   90.00
_cell.angle_gamma   90.00
#
_symmetry.space_group_name_H-M   'P 1'
#
loop_
_entity.id
_entity.type
_entity.pdbx_description
1 polymer ?
#
loop_
_entity_poly.entity_id
_entity_poly.type
_entity_poly.pdbx_seq_one_letter_code
_entity_poly.pdbx_strand_id
1 'polypeptide(L)'
;MSDRRLILAVLAGALLVSPAAASAADYHHVHLTASNATEAIGWYSRHLDCEPLSDRDDGVECDGVQIVFDSTPTLGSSQRTGIDHLSFSYEDLTAKMAELEGVGVGGRGVRLQRFDDGATLRDVQGLFKYGFIFDPWGTRIELVEDSDTLGFHHIHLASTDPEATLDWYQQTFGGERAQLRDMLDGVMLNDIWLLAMEHTEGQPAATAGRAIDHIAFEVDDLDALTGQLQGAGISILEAPGVPEGGRTAARRAFVSGPDNVSLALVEAGFAGVDVAVDHGTDITTEQVENYTVPRTPWGDPDLQAVWTGDAAHGIPLERPEELSDSDVLTPEQAAARRERGTLGSIWGYESEWRDTTLGYVKSAPSRQVAMVIDPPDGRIPPMTPEALAARNANRRDMSGRTPVAGPEDLSIFVRCITRGQVPSPGIYNNGLQIVQGPGYVAITQEMIHETRIIPTTPTPRPGPDVTAYRGYSRGRWEGDTLVVEITNFNEGGSYRGSSPDLVMTERYTRTSPDTLQYAFTMDDPSVWTQPWTATFTFVRDETQYELVEYACHEGNYGMPNILSGARAREADGQ
;
A
#
# COMPACT_ATOMS: atom_id res chain seq x y z
N MET A 1 14.63 21.05 83.70
CA MET A 1 15.19 19.70 83.49
C MET A 1 14.14 18.88 82.76
N SER A 2 14.42 18.65 81.47
CA SER A 2 13.79 17.77 80.47
C SER A 2 12.37 17.22 80.68
N ASP A 3 11.48 17.65 79.78
CA ASP A 3 10.33 16.90 79.26
C ASP A 3 10.77 15.53 78.69
N ARG A 4 10.06 14.46 79.05
CA ARG A 4 10.14 13.15 78.38
C ARG A 4 8.85 12.93 77.60
N ARG A 5 8.92 13.19 76.29
CA ARG A 5 7.91 12.78 75.30
C ARG A 5 8.05 11.28 75.00
N LEU A 6 6.91 10.60 74.93
CA LEU A 6 6.74 9.28 74.33
C LEU A 6 7.29 9.27 72.90
N ILE A 7 8.06 8.24 72.55
CA ILE A 7 8.28 7.83 71.17
C ILE A 7 7.62 6.46 71.01
N LEU A 8 6.50 6.42 70.29
CA LEU A 8 5.96 5.20 69.70
C LEU A 8 6.88 4.85 68.52
N ALA A 9 7.62 3.75 68.62
CA ALA A 9 8.34 3.20 67.48
C ALA A 9 7.32 2.47 66.59
N VAL A 10 6.94 3.09 65.47
CA VAL A 10 6.29 2.40 64.37
C VAL A 10 7.37 1.58 63.68
N LEU A 11 7.34 0.26 63.92
CA LEU A 11 8.07 -0.71 63.11
C LEU A 11 7.44 -0.70 61.71
N ALA A 12 7.97 0.13 60.82
CA ALA A 12 7.78 -0.04 59.39
C ALA A 12 8.51 -1.33 58.99
N GLY A 13 7.76 -2.43 58.92
CA GLY A 13 8.24 -3.62 58.24
C GLY A 13 8.46 -3.26 56.78
N ALA A 14 9.72 -3.08 56.38
CA ALA A 14 10.09 -3.13 54.98
C ALA A 14 9.68 -4.51 54.48
N LEU A 15 8.61 -4.57 53.68
CA LEU A 15 8.42 -5.67 52.75
C LEU A 15 9.65 -5.64 51.84
N LEU A 16 10.61 -6.50 52.14
CA LEU A 16 11.59 -6.96 51.18
C LEU A 16 10.78 -7.61 50.06
N VAL A 17 10.46 -6.84 49.03
CA VAL A 17 10.11 -7.39 47.73
C VAL A 17 11.36 -8.12 47.28
N SER A 18 11.34 -9.45 47.37
CA SER A 18 12.36 -10.27 46.73
C SER A 18 12.41 -9.86 45.25
N PRO A 19 13.60 -9.73 44.63
CA PRO A 19 13.65 -9.61 43.18
C PRO A 19 12.95 -10.86 42.65
N ALA A 20 11.81 -10.66 41.98
CA ALA A 20 11.19 -11.74 41.23
C ALA A 20 12.28 -12.26 40.29
N ALA A 21 12.53 -13.56 40.31
CA ALA A 21 13.44 -14.15 39.33
C ALA A 21 12.91 -13.73 37.96
N ALA A 22 13.73 -13.04 37.17
CA ALA A 22 13.40 -12.73 35.78
C ALA A 22 12.96 -14.04 35.12
N SER A 23 11.80 -14.04 34.48
CA SER A 23 11.48 -15.13 33.56
C SER A 23 12.49 -14.99 32.43
N ALA A 24 13.34 -16.01 32.21
CA ALA A 24 14.11 -16.03 30.99
C ALA A 24 13.09 -16.04 29.85
N ALA A 25 13.00 -14.95 29.11
CA ALA A 25 12.12 -14.81 27.97
C ALA A 25 13.01 -14.56 26.77
N ASP A 26 12.89 -15.40 25.75
CA ASP A 26 13.66 -15.22 24.54
C ASP A 26 12.94 -14.18 23.67
N TYR A 27 13.69 -13.16 23.25
CA TYR A 27 13.23 -12.31 22.15
C TYR A 27 12.91 -13.25 20.98
N HIS A 28 11.71 -13.12 20.43
CA HIS A 28 11.22 -14.07 19.45
C HIS A 28 11.10 -13.43 18.05
N HIS A 29 10.52 -12.23 17.93
CA HIS A 29 10.46 -11.44 16.68
C HIS A 29 9.86 -10.05 16.90
N VAL A 30 9.86 -9.21 15.87
CA VAL A 30 9.11 -7.94 15.81
C VAL A 30 8.00 -8.02 14.76
N HIS A 31 6.85 -7.44 15.08
CA HIS A 31 5.71 -7.34 14.16
C HIS A 31 5.61 -5.94 13.57
N LEU A 32 5.48 -5.89 12.24
CA LEU A 32 5.26 -4.68 11.48
C LEU A 32 3.90 -4.78 10.79
N THR A 33 3.10 -3.73 10.88
CA THR A 33 1.90 -3.67 10.03
C THR A 33 2.34 -3.40 8.61
N ALA A 34 1.99 -4.29 7.69
CA ALA A 34 2.15 -4.07 6.27
C ALA A 34 0.81 -4.27 5.57
N SER A 35 0.58 -3.56 4.47
CA SER A 35 -0.61 -3.84 3.65
C SER A 35 -0.56 -5.24 3.03
N ASN A 36 0.61 -5.80 2.76
CA ASN A 36 0.72 -7.16 2.25
C ASN A 36 2.05 -7.75 2.71
N ALA A 37 2.00 -8.85 3.46
CA ALA A 37 3.20 -9.51 3.95
C ALA A 37 4.14 -9.95 2.82
N THR A 38 3.62 -10.48 1.71
CA THR A 38 4.43 -10.87 0.54
C THR A 38 5.17 -9.69 -0.09
N GLU A 39 4.53 -8.52 -0.16
CA GLU A 39 5.15 -7.29 -0.67
C GLU A 39 6.21 -6.76 0.29
N ALA A 40 5.95 -6.85 1.60
CA ALA A 40 6.91 -6.50 2.64
C ALA A 40 8.11 -7.45 2.64
N ILE A 41 7.90 -8.75 2.54
CA ILE A 41 8.96 -9.75 2.33
C ILE A 41 9.80 -9.36 1.11
N GLY A 42 9.16 -9.15 -0.05
CA GLY A 42 9.89 -8.77 -1.28
C GLY A 42 10.66 -7.45 -1.14
N TRP A 43 10.11 -6.46 -0.43
CA TRP A 43 10.77 -5.18 -0.21
C TRP A 43 11.96 -5.31 0.74
N TYR A 44 11.79 -5.97 1.89
CA TYR A 44 12.83 -6.16 2.90
C TYR A 44 13.94 -7.07 2.36
N SER A 45 13.61 -8.12 1.60
CA SER A 45 14.63 -8.96 0.96
C SER A 45 15.42 -8.23 -0.11
N ARG A 46 14.78 -7.36 -0.88
CA ARG A 46 15.47 -6.63 -1.94
C ARG A 46 16.33 -5.49 -1.41
N HIS A 47 15.85 -4.77 -0.40
CA HIS A 47 16.45 -3.50 0.01
C HIS A 47 17.23 -3.59 1.31
N LEU A 48 16.94 -4.55 2.18
CA LEU A 48 17.56 -4.69 3.49
C LEU A 48 18.28 -6.01 3.71
N ASP A 49 18.50 -6.79 2.64
CA ASP A 49 19.31 -8.01 2.65
C ASP A 49 18.74 -9.10 3.60
N CYS A 50 17.42 -9.10 3.81
CA CYS A 50 16.71 -10.12 4.59
C CYS A 50 16.27 -11.32 3.74
N GLU A 51 16.13 -12.49 4.33
CA GLU A 51 15.69 -13.70 3.62
C GLU A 51 14.25 -14.06 3.97
N PRO A 52 13.39 -14.47 3.03
CA PRO A 52 12.05 -14.95 3.36
C PRO A 52 12.11 -16.14 4.33
N LEU A 53 11.18 -16.20 5.27
CA LEU A 53 11.07 -17.35 6.17
C LEU A 53 10.72 -18.63 5.38
N SER A 54 11.35 -19.75 5.76
CA SER A 54 11.18 -21.01 5.04
C SER A 54 9.95 -21.82 5.47
N ASP A 55 9.42 -21.54 6.66
CA ASP A 55 8.32 -22.25 7.32
C ASP A 55 6.98 -21.49 7.28
N ARG A 56 6.98 -20.22 6.88
CA ARG A 56 5.81 -19.34 6.81
C ARG A 56 5.96 -18.26 5.74
N ASP A 57 4.85 -17.72 5.25
CA ASP A 57 4.77 -16.78 4.13
C ASP A 57 4.49 -15.33 4.53
N ASP A 58 4.64 -15.02 5.83
CA ASP A 58 4.30 -13.75 6.44
C ASP A 58 5.49 -13.02 7.09
N GLY A 59 6.73 -13.48 6.91
CA GLY A 59 7.88 -12.81 7.50
C GLY A 59 9.21 -13.03 6.78
N VAL A 60 10.22 -12.29 7.24
CA VAL A 60 11.63 -12.41 6.82
C VAL A 60 12.54 -12.66 8.02
N GLU A 61 13.65 -13.33 7.78
CA GLU A 61 14.81 -13.47 8.65
C GLU A 61 15.85 -12.39 8.26
N CYS A 62 16.13 -11.48 9.17
CA CYS A 62 17.09 -10.40 9.01
C CYS A 62 18.24 -10.59 10.01
N ASP A 63 19.21 -11.44 9.68
CA ASP A 63 20.41 -11.70 10.51
C ASP A 63 20.11 -12.15 11.96
N GLY A 64 19.35 -13.25 12.11
CA GLY A 64 19.00 -13.79 13.43
C GLY A 64 17.72 -13.18 14.03
N VAL A 65 17.15 -12.17 13.36
CA VAL A 65 15.93 -11.48 13.80
C VAL A 65 14.80 -11.74 12.82
N GLN A 66 13.74 -12.37 13.29
CA GLN A 66 12.52 -12.52 12.52
C GLN A 66 11.70 -11.21 12.55
N ILE A 67 11.29 -10.77 11.38
CA ILE A 67 10.34 -9.68 11.19
C ILE A 67 9.08 -10.28 10.58
N VAL A 68 7.98 -10.22 11.31
CA VAL A 68 6.67 -10.72 10.88
C VAL A 68 5.82 -9.54 10.42
N PHE A 69 5.13 -9.71 9.30
CA PHE A 69 4.31 -8.69 8.68
C PHE A 69 2.83 -9.00 8.87
N ASP A 70 2.19 -8.26 9.77
CA ASP A 70 0.74 -8.32 9.92
C ASP A 70 0.10 -7.65 8.71
N SER A 71 -0.63 -8.43 7.91
CA SER A 71 -1.33 -7.96 6.70
C SER A 71 -2.57 -7.12 7.05
N THR A 72 -2.34 -5.96 7.66
CA THR A 72 -3.37 -5.04 8.16
C THR A 72 -3.04 -3.59 7.83
N PRO A 73 -4.05 -2.70 7.73
CA PRO A 73 -3.81 -1.27 7.55
C PRO A 73 -2.95 -0.69 8.67
N THR A 74 -1.91 0.07 8.31
CA THR A 74 -1.13 0.86 9.27
C THR A 74 -1.92 2.10 9.71
N LEU A 75 -2.03 2.32 11.02
CA LEU A 75 -2.68 3.49 11.62
C LEU A 75 -1.72 4.70 11.69
N GLY A 76 -0.50 4.57 11.19
CA GLY A 76 0.49 5.63 11.01
C GLY A 76 1.92 5.14 11.21
N SER A 77 2.88 6.03 10.97
CA SER A 77 4.31 5.71 11.09
C SER A 77 4.71 5.33 12.53
N SER A 78 5.89 4.74 12.67
CA SER A 78 6.50 4.43 13.97
C SER A 78 7.02 5.65 14.72
N GLN A 79 7.14 6.80 14.05
CA GLN A 79 7.66 8.03 14.65
C GLN A 79 6.82 8.48 15.83
N ARG A 80 7.50 8.84 16.93
CA ARG A 80 6.87 9.33 18.18
C ARG A 80 5.94 8.30 18.83
N THR A 81 6.12 7.02 18.51
CA THR A 81 5.47 5.90 19.21
C THR A 81 6.49 5.26 20.15
N GLY A 82 6.04 4.40 21.07
CA GLY A 82 6.92 3.75 22.03
C GLY A 82 8.09 2.97 21.38
N ILE A 83 7.91 2.44 20.16
CA ILE A 83 8.99 1.90 19.33
C ILE A 83 9.21 2.85 18.14
N ASP A 84 10.29 3.61 18.17
CA ASP A 84 10.48 4.68 17.19
C ASP A 84 11.04 4.15 15.86
N HIS A 85 12.04 3.28 15.90
CA HIS A 85 12.65 2.69 14.70
C HIS A 85 13.33 1.34 14.95
N LEU A 86 13.55 0.63 13.84
CA LEU A 86 14.45 -0.52 13.75
C LEU A 86 15.74 -0.08 13.06
N SER A 87 16.86 -0.70 13.40
CA SER A 87 18.16 -0.32 12.85
C SER A 87 18.81 -1.47 12.10
N PHE A 88 19.44 -1.16 10.96
CA PHE A 88 20.21 -2.09 10.14
C PHE A 88 21.60 -1.53 9.87
N SER A 89 22.61 -2.38 9.88
CA SER A 89 24.00 -1.99 9.71
C SER A 89 24.61 -2.51 8.41
N TYR A 90 25.43 -1.66 7.80
CA TYR A 90 26.13 -1.92 6.55
C TYR A 90 27.59 -1.50 6.64
N GLU A 91 28.46 -2.21 5.91
CA GLU A 91 29.90 -1.90 5.86
C GLU A 91 30.19 -0.53 5.22
N ASP A 92 29.44 -0.17 4.17
CA ASP A 92 29.50 1.16 3.53
C ASP A 92 28.10 1.76 3.44
N LEU A 93 27.75 2.54 4.47
CA LEU A 93 26.45 3.19 4.55
C LEU A 93 26.28 4.26 3.47
N THR A 94 27.38 4.88 3.02
CA THR A 94 27.31 5.94 2.00
C THR A 94 26.87 5.35 0.67
N ALA A 95 27.44 4.20 0.30
CA ALA A 95 27.03 3.45 -0.88
C ALA A 95 25.58 2.96 -0.77
N LYS A 96 25.19 2.38 0.37
CA LYS A 96 23.82 1.88 0.59
C LYS A 96 22.77 3.00 0.52
N MET A 97 23.04 4.15 1.13
CA MET A 97 22.13 5.30 1.06
C MET A 97 21.99 5.86 -0.36
N ALA A 98 23.07 5.87 -1.16
CA ALA A 98 23.02 6.28 -2.55
C ALA A 98 22.20 5.32 -3.43
N GLU A 99 22.33 4.01 -3.18
CA GLU A 99 21.49 2.98 -3.80
C GLU A 99 20.00 3.24 -3.51
N LEU A 100 19.66 3.39 -2.23
CA LEU A 100 18.30 3.61 -1.76
C LEU A 100 17.71 4.95 -2.22
N GLU A 101 18.52 6.00 -2.34
CA GLU A 101 18.10 7.26 -2.96
C GLU A 101 17.69 7.06 -4.43
N GLY A 102 18.45 6.24 -5.17
CA GLY A 102 18.10 5.85 -6.53
C GLY A 102 16.75 5.12 -6.63
N VAL A 103 16.45 4.25 -5.67
CA VAL A 103 15.15 3.55 -5.57
C VAL A 103 14.02 4.55 -5.28
N GLY A 104 14.22 5.44 -4.31
CA GLY A 104 13.23 6.44 -3.88
C GLY A 104 12.89 7.47 -4.95
N VAL A 105 13.88 7.97 -5.69
CA VAL A 105 13.68 8.88 -6.84
C VAL A 105 12.88 8.21 -7.96
N GLY A 106 12.95 6.88 -8.07
CA GLY A 106 12.16 6.08 -9.00
C GLY A 106 10.71 5.85 -8.58
N GLY A 107 10.28 6.31 -7.40
CA GLY A 107 8.92 6.10 -6.87
C GLY A 107 8.66 4.68 -6.38
N ARG A 108 9.71 3.89 -6.11
CA ARG A 108 9.62 2.46 -5.74
C ARG A 108 9.53 2.21 -4.22
N GLY A 109 9.04 3.19 -3.47
CA GLY A 109 8.65 2.97 -2.07
C GLY A 109 9.71 3.14 -0.99
N VAL A 110 10.92 3.65 -1.30
CA VAL A 110 11.90 4.06 -0.26
C VAL A 110 11.86 5.58 -0.11
N ARG A 111 11.68 6.10 1.11
CA ARG A 111 11.74 7.54 1.39
C ARG A 111 12.88 7.87 2.35
N LEU A 112 13.88 8.60 1.89
CA LEU A 112 14.97 9.06 2.76
C LEU A 112 14.50 10.19 3.68
N GLN A 113 14.92 10.14 4.94
CA GLN A 113 14.80 11.27 5.85
C GLN A 113 15.97 12.23 5.59
N ARG A 114 15.65 13.52 5.49
CA ARG A 114 16.66 14.59 5.50
C ARG A 114 16.66 15.25 6.87
N PHE A 115 17.84 15.58 7.36
CA PHE A 115 18.01 16.43 8.53
C PHE A 115 17.74 17.89 8.16
N ASP A 116 17.68 18.78 9.16
CA ASP A 116 17.32 20.20 8.99
C ASP A 116 18.21 20.98 8.01
N ASP A 117 19.47 20.55 7.85
CA ASP A 117 20.42 21.12 6.89
C ASP A 117 20.35 20.49 5.49
N GLY A 118 19.40 19.58 5.28
CA GLY A 118 19.17 18.88 4.02
C GLY A 118 20.05 17.66 3.79
N ALA A 119 20.99 17.36 4.69
CA ALA A 119 21.81 16.14 4.63
C ALA A 119 20.96 14.88 4.89
N THR A 120 21.39 13.74 4.36
CA THR A 120 20.76 12.43 4.60
C THR A 120 21.55 11.55 5.58
N LEU A 121 22.76 11.98 5.93
CA LEU A 121 23.70 11.26 6.78
C LEU A 121 24.22 12.16 7.89
N ARG A 122 24.49 11.55 9.05
CA ARG A 122 25.25 12.11 10.16
C ARG A 122 26.41 11.20 10.49
N ASP A 123 27.50 11.80 10.93
CA ASP A 123 28.67 11.09 11.44
C ASP A 123 28.91 11.56 12.86
N VAL A 124 28.74 10.65 13.82
CA VAL A 124 28.93 10.94 15.24
C VAL A 124 30.24 10.31 15.68
N GLN A 125 31.21 11.18 15.99
CA GLN A 125 32.52 10.76 16.44
C GLN A 125 32.42 9.86 17.68
N GLY A 126 32.95 8.63 17.57
CA GLY A 126 32.94 7.64 18.65
C GLY A 126 31.75 6.67 18.63
N LEU A 127 30.75 6.93 17.80
CA LEU A 127 29.58 6.06 17.61
C LEU A 127 29.64 5.42 16.20
N PHE A 128 28.78 5.86 15.30
CA PHE A 128 28.76 5.45 13.90
C PHE A 128 28.24 6.59 13.01
N LYS A 129 28.42 6.41 11.71
CA LYS A 129 27.66 7.15 10.70
C LYS A 129 26.26 6.56 10.63
N TYR A 130 25.23 7.40 10.53
CA TYR A 130 23.85 6.95 10.40
C TYR A 130 23.02 7.82 9.46
N GLY A 131 21.93 7.23 8.96
CA GLY A 131 20.87 7.91 8.23
C GLY A 131 19.54 7.24 8.52
N PHE A 132 18.45 7.86 8.08
CA PHE A 132 17.12 7.26 8.22
C PHE A 132 16.43 7.14 6.86
N ILE A 133 15.72 6.04 6.69
CA ILE A 133 14.77 5.83 5.62
C ILE A 133 13.40 5.49 6.22
N PHE A 134 12.39 5.51 5.35
CA PHE A 134 11.09 4.95 5.62
C PHE A 134 10.78 3.93 4.55
N ASP A 135 10.26 2.79 4.99
CA ASP A 135 9.64 1.82 4.11
C ASP A 135 8.29 2.35 3.57
N PRO A 136 7.63 1.62 2.65
CA PRO A 136 6.34 2.01 2.09
C PRO A 136 5.21 2.14 3.12
N TRP A 137 5.33 1.47 4.27
CA TRP A 137 4.30 1.41 5.32
C TRP A 137 4.54 2.42 6.45
N GLY A 138 5.64 3.18 6.37
CA GLY A 138 5.95 4.23 7.33
C GLY A 138 6.76 3.75 8.53
N THR A 139 7.34 2.55 8.47
CA THR A 139 8.35 2.10 9.42
C THR A 139 9.56 2.99 9.26
N ARG A 140 9.94 3.69 10.33
CA ARG A 140 11.21 4.41 10.36
C ARG A 140 12.31 3.40 10.57
N ILE A 141 13.31 3.45 9.70
CA ILE A 141 14.43 2.53 9.70
C ILE A 141 15.71 3.35 9.77
N GLU A 142 16.52 3.12 10.80
CA GLU A 142 17.86 3.66 10.90
C GLU A 142 18.83 2.76 10.14
N LEU A 143 19.72 3.38 9.36
CA LEU A 143 20.82 2.68 8.73
C LEU A 143 22.12 3.18 9.33
N VAL A 144 22.97 2.28 9.82
CA VAL A 144 24.22 2.60 10.50
C VAL A 144 25.43 1.99 9.79
N GLU A 145 26.60 2.61 9.96
CA GLU A 145 27.88 2.08 9.48
C GLU A 145 28.64 1.45 10.65
N ASP A 146 28.33 0.19 10.97
CA ASP A 146 29.00 -0.58 12.02
C ASP A 146 29.53 -1.91 11.46
N SER A 147 30.85 -1.98 11.22
CA SER A 147 31.50 -3.18 10.69
C SER A 147 31.59 -4.34 11.69
N ASP A 148 31.38 -4.09 12.98
CA ASP A 148 31.48 -5.11 14.02
C ASP A 148 30.17 -5.91 14.13
N THR A 149 29.04 -5.30 13.72
CA THR A 149 27.70 -5.91 13.71
C THR A 149 26.98 -5.48 12.43
N LEU A 150 26.91 -6.37 11.43
CA LEU A 150 26.18 -6.15 10.18
C LEU A 150 24.74 -6.67 10.32
N GLY A 151 23.84 -6.32 9.38
CA GLY A 151 22.47 -6.86 9.40
C GLY A 151 21.57 -6.12 10.39
N PHE A 152 20.59 -6.80 10.97
CA PHE A 152 19.70 -6.19 11.96
C PHE A 152 20.50 -5.82 13.21
N HIS A 153 20.48 -4.54 13.60
CA HIS A 153 21.41 -4.01 14.58
C HIS A 153 20.77 -3.74 15.95
N HIS A 154 19.62 -3.06 16.00
CA HIS A 154 18.96 -2.73 17.27
C HIS A 154 17.50 -2.29 17.09
N ILE A 155 16.74 -2.35 18.18
CA ILE A 155 15.40 -1.76 18.32
C ILE A 155 15.51 -0.53 19.21
N HIS A 156 14.98 0.60 18.77
CA HIS A 156 15.07 1.85 19.52
C HIS A 156 13.70 2.31 20.04
N LEU A 157 13.59 2.37 21.36
CA LEU A 157 12.40 2.84 22.06
C LEU A 157 12.44 4.35 22.26
N ALA A 158 11.29 5.00 22.12
CA ALA A 158 11.09 6.36 22.62
C ALA A 158 10.53 6.27 24.04
N SER A 159 11.14 6.98 24.98
CA SER A 159 10.75 6.87 26.39
C SER A 159 10.76 8.21 27.12
N THR A 160 9.82 8.40 28.03
CA THR A 160 9.83 9.52 28.99
C THR A 160 10.88 9.37 30.08
N ASP A 161 11.32 8.14 30.37
CA ASP A 161 12.39 7.81 31.32
C ASP A 161 13.18 6.60 30.78
N PRO A 162 14.20 6.85 29.94
CA PRO A 162 14.95 5.77 29.29
C PRO A 162 15.60 4.79 30.26
N GLU A 163 16.13 5.28 31.39
CA GLU A 163 16.81 4.44 32.37
C GLU A 163 15.83 3.47 33.03
N ALA A 164 14.68 3.98 33.50
CA ALA A 164 13.63 3.17 34.10
C ALA A 164 12.99 2.19 33.11
N THR A 165 12.85 2.60 31.84
CA THR A 165 12.33 1.73 30.78
C THR A 165 13.25 0.53 30.54
N LEU A 166 14.55 0.78 30.35
CA LEU A 166 15.52 -0.29 30.15
C LEU A 166 15.63 -1.21 31.39
N ASP A 167 15.55 -0.66 32.60
CA ASP A 167 15.51 -1.46 33.83
C ASP A 167 14.27 -2.35 33.90
N TRP A 168 13.12 -1.85 33.45
CA TRP A 168 11.88 -2.62 33.41
C TRP A 168 11.98 -3.79 32.43
N TYR A 169 12.51 -3.57 31.22
CA TYR A 169 12.71 -4.65 30.25
C TYR A 169 13.69 -5.70 30.78
N GLN A 170 14.80 -5.26 31.40
CA GLN A 170 15.76 -6.17 32.01
C GLN A 170 15.13 -7.03 33.12
N GLN A 171 14.36 -6.42 34.02
CA GLN A 171 13.74 -7.13 35.13
C GLN A 171 12.62 -8.08 34.69
N THR A 172 11.91 -7.73 33.61
CA THR A 172 10.75 -8.49 33.13
C THR A 172 11.16 -9.67 32.26
N PHE A 173 12.07 -9.46 31.31
CA PHE A 173 12.43 -10.44 30.28
C PHE A 173 13.87 -10.97 30.40
N GLY A 174 14.67 -10.40 31.31
CA GLY A 174 16.09 -10.74 31.45
C GLY A 174 16.99 -9.90 30.54
N GLY A 175 18.13 -10.46 30.15
CA GLY A 175 19.16 -9.73 29.39
C GLY A 175 20.17 -8.98 30.27
N GLU A 176 21.16 -8.38 29.61
CA GLU A 176 22.28 -7.69 30.25
C GLU A 176 22.26 -6.18 29.96
N ARG A 177 22.31 -5.35 31.01
CA ARG A 177 22.54 -3.91 30.85
C ARG A 177 23.95 -3.69 30.36
N ALA A 178 24.10 -3.00 29.24
CA ALA A 178 25.39 -2.70 28.64
C ALA A 178 25.34 -1.37 27.88
N GLN A 179 26.49 -0.92 27.38
CA GLN A 179 26.60 0.27 26.55
C GLN A 179 27.08 -0.09 25.15
N LEU A 180 26.30 0.31 24.15
CA LEU A 180 26.71 0.24 22.76
C LEU A 180 27.77 1.34 22.51
N ARG A 181 28.95 0.91 22.04
CA ARG A 181 30.11 1.78 21.77
C ARG A 181 30.53 2.66 22.97
N ASP A 182 30.31 2.19 24.20
CA ASP A 182 30.57 2.94 25.45
C ASP A 182 29.83 4.30 25.52
N MET A 183 28.73 4.46 24.76
CA MET A 183 28.02 5.74 24.62
C MET A 183 26.51 5.64 24.81
N LEU A 184 25.86 4.58 24.33
CA LEU A 184 24.41 4.43 24.40
C LEU A 184 24.04 3.31 25.37
N ASP A 185 23.32 3.65 26.43
CA ASP A 185 22.79 2.65 27.37
C ASP A 185 21.70 1.80 26.72
N GLY A 186 21.76 0.49 26.96
CA GLY A 186 20.79 -0.46 26.43
C GLY A 186 20.67 -1.73 27.27
N VAL A 187 19.75 -2.59 26.85
CA VAL A 187 19.65 -3.99 27.30
C VAL A 187 20.00 -4.86 26.11
N MET A 188 20.96 -5.77 26.30
CA MET A 188 21.23 -6.84 25.35
C MET A 188 20.29 -8.01 25.65
N LEU A 189 19.36 -8.27 24.73
CA LEU A 189 18.42 -9.39 24.77
C LEU A 189 18.89 -10.43 23.77
N ASN A 190 19.59 -11.45 24.26
CA ASN A 190 20.33 -12.41 23.42
C ASN A 190 21.36 -11.69 22.53
N ASP A 191 21.13 -11.64 21.22
CA ASP A 191 22.03 -10.98 20.26
C ASP A 191 21.49 -9.62 19.76
N ILE A 192 20.39 -9.12 20.35
CA ILE A 192 19.73 -7.87 19.91
C ILE A 192 19.84 -6.80 20.98
N TRP A 193 20.23 -5.61 20.56
CA TRP A 193 20.18 -4.41 21.39
C TRP A 193 18.78 -3.81 21.44
N LEU A 194 18.26 -3.62 22.66
CA LEU A 194 17.14 -2.74 22.95
C LEU A 194 17.67 -1.44 23.56
N LEU A 195 17.57 -0.35 22.80
CA LEU A 195 18.02 0.98 23.20
C LEU A 195 16.80 1.86 23.55
N ALA A 196 17.00 2.88 24.38
CA ALA A 196 15.95 3.84 24.70
C ALA A 196 16.48 5.28 24.63
N MET A 197 15.71 6.16 23.99
CA MET A 197 16.01 7.59 23.93
C MET A 197 14.93 8.43 24.59
N GLU A 198 15.33 9.59 25.10
CA GLU A 198 14.42 10.54 25.70
C GLU A 198 13.43 11.11 24.65
N HIS A 199 12.14 11.01 24.95
CA HIS A 199 11.06 11.62 24.19
C HIS A 199 10.56 12.89 24.91
N THR A 200 10.81 14.05 24.31
CA THR A 200 10.59 15.36 24.96
C THR A 200 9.21 15.96 24.71
N GLU A 201 8.40 15.35 23.83
CA GLU A 201 7.06 15.86 23.45
C GLU A 201 5.92 15.27 24.29
N GLY A 202 6.22 14.72 25.48
CA GLY A 202 5.27 14.08 26.37
C GLY A 202 5.37 12.57 26.34
N GLN A 203 4.28 11.86 26.63
CA GLN A 203 4.28 10.39 26.56
C GLN A 203 4.14 9.92 25.10
N PRO A 204 4.98 8.99 24.62
CA PRO A 204 4.86 8.43 23.27
C PRO A 204 3.49 7.81 23.00
N ALA A 205 3.07 7.85 21.73
CA ALA A 205 1.84 7.20 21.31
C ALA A 205 1.96 5.66 21.37
N ALA A 206 0.83 4.97 21.54
CA ALA A 206 0.78 3.52 21.52
C ALA A 206 1.22 2.95 20.16
N THR A 207 1.94 1.82 20.22
CA THR A 207 2.49 1.15 19.02
C THR A 207 1.47 0.23 18.36
N ALA A 208 0.48 -0.28 19.09
CA ALA A 208 -0.55 -1.16 18.53
C ALA A 208 -1.23 -0.53 17.28
N GLY A 209 -1.20 -1.25 16.17
CA GLY A 209 -1.66 -0.84 14.85
C GLY A 209 -0.76 0.14 14.09
N ARG A 210 0.40 0.55 14.63
CA ARG A 210 1.38 1.42 13.96
C ARG A 210 2.31 0.60 13.09
N ALA A 211 3.10 1.29 12.25
CA ALA A 211 4.05 0.66 11.34
C ALA A 211 4.98 -0.36 12.03
N ILE A 212 5.44 -0.06 13.25
CA ILE A 212 5.99 -1.06 14.17
C ILE A 212 4.93 -1.32 15.24
N ASP A 213 4.32 -2.50 15.20
CA ASP A 213 3.15 -2.80 16.02
C ASP A 213 3.55 -3.22 17.43
N HIS A 214 4.32 -4.31 17.52
CA HIS A 214 4.69 -4.91 18.79
C HIS A 214 5.98 -5.73 18.68
N ILE A 215 6.56 -6.02 19.85
CA ILE A 215 7.69 -6.95 20.00
C ILE A 215 7.18 -8.22 20.69
N ALA A 216 7.58 -9.38 20.18
CA ALA A 216 7.18 -10.68 20.70
C ALA A 216 8.29 -11.30 21.55
N PHE A 217 7.89 -11.83 22.71
CA PHE A 217 8.73 -12.58 23.62
C PHE A 217 8.15 -13.97 23.85
N GLU A 218 8.99 -15.00 23.73
CA GLU A 218 8.65 -16.36 24.14
C GLU A 218 8.81 -16.51 25.65
N VAL A 219 7.84 -17.13 26.32
CA VAL A 219 7.81 -17.29 27.78
C VAL A 219 7.40 -18.71 28.17
N ASP A 220 7.99 -19.20 29.26
CA ASP A 220 7.73 -20.56 29.77
C ASP A 220 6.32 -20.73 30.36
N ASP A 221 5.80 -19.71 31.04
CA ASP A 221 4.50 -19.74 31.72
C ASP A 221 3.77 -18.40 31.54
N LEU A 222 2.88 -18.37 30.55
CA LEU A 222 2.15 -17.17 30.16
C LEU A 222 1.19 -16.67 31.25
N ASP A 223 0.57 -17.57 32.01
CA ASP A 223 -0.39 -17.22 33.06
C ASP A 223 0.34 -16.63 34.28
N ALA A 224 1.50 -17.18 34.65
CA ALA A 224 2.30 -16.65 35.75
C ALA A 224 2.83 -15.24 35.45
N LEU A 225 3.41 -15.02 34.27
CA LEU A 225 3.97 -13.72 33.90
C LEU A 225 2.88 -12.65 33.75
N THR A 226 1.78 -12.95 33.06
CA THR A 226 0.67 -11.98 32.93
C THR A 226 0.03 -11.64 34.27
N GLY A 227 -0.07 -12.60 35.19
CA GLY A 227 -0.51 -12.37 36.57
C GLY A 227 0.44 -11.45 37.36
N GLN A 228 1.76 -11.63 37.21
CA GLN A 228 2.77 -10.75 37.82
C GLN A 228 2.67 -9.32 37.26
N LEU A 229 2.59 -9.18 35.94
CA LEU A 229 2.47 -7.89 35.26
C LEU A 229 1.20 -7.16 35.67
N GLN A 230 0.06 -7.85 35.71
CA GLN A 230 -1.20 -7.28 36.18
C GLN A 230 -1.10 -6.84 37.65
N GLY A 231 -0.43 -7.63 38.50
CA GLY A 231 -0.17 -7.29 39.91
C GLY A 231 0.73 -6.06 40.09
N ALA A 232 1.63 -5.81 39.14
CA ALA A 232 2.47 -4.61 39.05
C ALA A 232 1.74 -3.39 38.44
N GLY A 233 0.48 -3.53 38.05
CA GLY A 233 -0.33 -2.46 37.47
C GLY A 233 -0.19 -2.28 35.95
N ILE A 234 0.42 -3.25 35.26
CA ILE A 234 0.55 -3.25 33.80
C ILE A 234 -0.78 -3.64 33.14
N SER A 235 -1.16 -2.91 32.09
CA SER A 235 -2.42 -3.15 31.39
C SER A 235 -2.33 -4.38 30.48
N ILE A 236 -3.31 -5.28 30.61
CA ILE A 236 -3.50 -6.43 29.71
C ILE A 236 -4.38 -5.97 28.53
N LEU A 237 -3.82 -6.03 27.31
CA LEU A 237 -4.49 -5.64 26.07
C LEU A 237 -5.28 -6.82 25.48
N GLU A 238 -4.72 -8.03 25.55
CA GLU A 238 -5.36 -9.30 25.18
C GLU A 238 -5.05 -10.33 26.27
N ALA A 239 -6.08 -11.00 26.79
CA ALA A 239 -5.90 -12.00 27.85
C ALA A 239 -5.24 -13.29 27.31
N PRO A 240 -4.48 -14.04 28.14
CA PRO A 240 -3.86 -15.31 27.75
C PRO A 240 -4.84 -16.29 27.11
N GLY A 241 -4.56 -16.75 25.90
CA GLY A 241 -5.42 -17.70 25.21
C GLY A 241 -4.80 -18.26 23.93
N VAL A 242 -5.41 -19.32 23.40
CA VAL A 242 -5.13 -19.77 22.03
C VAL A 242 -5.86 -18.80 21.08
N PRO A 243 -5.18 -18.21 20.08
CA PRO A 243 -5.83 -17.32 19.13
C PRO A 243 -7.02 -17.98 18.42
N GLU A 244 -8.06 -17.21 18.12
CA GLU A 244 -9.20 -17.71 17.34
C GLU A 244 -8.71 -18.12 15.94
N GLY A 245 -8.97 -19.37 15.54
CA GLY A 245 -8.41 -19.95 14.30
C GLY A 245 -6.94 -20.41 14.39
N GLY A 246 -6.35 -20.40 15.60
CA GLY A 246 -4.99 -20.87 15.86
C GLY A 246 -4.76 -22.31 15.42
N ARG A 247 -3.73 -22.52 14.60
CA ARG A 247 -3.37 -23.82 13.99
C ARG A 247 -2.57 -24.73 14.93
N THR A 248 -2.20 -24.24 16.11
CA THR A 248 -1.38 -24.93 17.12
C THR A 248 -1.98 -24.72 18.52
N ALA A 249 -1.44 -25.43 19.52
CA ALA A 249 -1.76 -25.19 20.92
C ALA A 249 -1.01 -23.98 21.51
N ALA A 250 -0.26 -23.23 20.68
CA ALA A 250 0.47 -22.05 21.13
C ALA A 250 -0.52 -21.01 21.69
N ARG A 251 -0.19 -20.47 22.85
CA ARG A 251 -0.99 -19.45 23.53
C ARG A 251 -0.28 -18.11 23.41
N ARG A 252 -1.05 -17.03 23.37
CA ARG A 252 -0.52 -15.68 23.41
C ARG A 252 -1.32 -14.76 24.34
N ALA A 253 -0.69 -13.66 24.75
CA ALA A 253 -1.32 -12.53 25.40
C ALA A 253 -0.67 -11.23 24.90
N PHE A 254 -1.37 -10.10 25.03
CA PHE A 254 -0.81 -8.78 24.76
C PHE A 254 -0.84 -7.91 26.01
N VAL A 255 0.25 -7.18 26.25
CA VAL A 255 0.37 -6.24 27.37
C VAL A 255 0.90 -4.89 26.89
N SER A 256 0.56 -3.83 27.63
CA SER A 256 1.09 -2.49 27.39
C SER A 256 2.32 -2.26 28.27
N GLY A 257 3.50 -2.39 27.68
CA GLY A 257 4.79 -2.09 28.30
C GLY A 257 5.01 -0.59 28.53
N PRO A 258 6.20 -0.20 29.03
CA PRO A 258 6.59 1.19 29.23
C PRO A 258 6.35 2.04 27.98
N ASP A 259 5.95 3.29 28.18
CA ASP A 259 5.70 4.27 27.11
C ASP A 259 4.77 3.77 25.99
N ASN A 260 3.76 2.98 26.34
CA ASN A 260 2.72 2.45 25.46
C ASN A 260 3.22 1.49 24.38
N VAL A 261 4.35 0.83 24.60
CA VAL A 261 4.82 -0.26 23.72
C VAL A 261 3.89 -1.47 23.86
N SER A 262 3.34 -1.95 22.76
CA SER A 262 2.61 -3.22 22.70
C SER A 262 3.59 -4.38 22.71
N LEU A 263 3.36 -5.36 23.57
CA LEU A 263 4.21 -6.53 23.73
C LEU A 263 3.36 -7.80 23.60
N ALA A 264 3.75 -8.69 22.70
CA ALA A 264 3.18 -10.03 22.60
C ALA A 264 3.99 -11.00 23.46
N LEU A 265 3.29 -11.78 24.27
CA LEU A 265 3.87 -12.85 25.09
C LEU A 265 3.37 -14.18 24.54
N VAL A 266 4.27 -15.07 24.15
CA VAL A 266 3.94 -16.33 23.45
C VAL A 266 4.44 -17.53 24.23
N GLU A 267 3.59 -18.52 24.45
CA GLU A 267 3.94 -19.84 25.02
C GLU A 267 3.87 -20.88 23.89
N ALA A 268 5.02 -21.42 23.48
CA ALA A 268 5.11 -22.33 22.33
C ALA A 268 4.44 -23.69 22.62
N GLY A 269 3.50 -24.11 21.77
CA GLY A 269 2.82 -25.39 21.87
C GLY A 269 3.01 -26.26 20.62
N PHE A 270 4.00 -27.15 20.60
CA PHE A 270 4.18 -28.09 19.48
C PHE A 270 4.36 -29.56 19.88
N ALA A 271 3.43 -30.41 19.42
CA ALA A 271 3.69 -31.77 18.96
C ALA A 271 2.63 -32.21 17.92
N GLY A 272 3.00 -32.13 16.63
CA GLY A 272 2.47 -32.89 15.48
C GLY A 272 1.05 -32.57 14.98
N VAL A 273 0.90 -32.29 13.67
CA VAL A 273 -0.03 -32.93 12.71
C VAL A 273 0.06 -32.27 11.33
N ASP A 274 0.05 -33.12 10.29
CA ASP A 274 0.04 -32.83 8.86
C ASP A 274 -1.20 -32.07 8.36
N VAL A 275 -1.00 -31.27 7.32
CA VAL A 275 -1.98 -30.35 6.75
C VAL A 275 -2.81 -31.03 5.64
N ALA A 276 -4.14 -30.97 5.77
CA ALA A 276 -5.05 -31.13 4.65
C ALA A 276 -5.51 -29.73 4.21
N VAL A 277 -5.20 -29.39 2.95
CA VAL A 277 -5.57 -28.13 2.31
C VAL A 277 -7.05 -28.17 1.94
N ASP A 278 -7.84 -27.24 2.46
CA ASP A 278 -9.19 -26.98 1.96
C ASP A 278 -9.15 -25.79 1.00
N HIS A 279 -9.61 -26.02 -0.22
CA HIS A 279 -9.64 -25.04 -1.29
C HIS A 279 -10.83 -24.10 -1.08
N GLY A 280 -10.56 -22.85 -0.68
CA GLY A 280 -11.54 -21.78 -0.77
C GLY A 280 -11.95 -21.55 -2.22
N THR A 281 -13.26 -21.61 -2.49
CA THR A 281 -13.85 -21.52 -3.82
C THR A 281 -13.45 -20.23 -4.52
N ASP A 282 -12.64 -20.40 -5.55
CA ASP A 282 -12.33 -19.41 -6.56
C ASP A 282 -13.56 -19.24 -7.49
N ILE A 283 -13.82 -18.02 -7.96
CA ILE A 283 -14.71 -17.86 -9.12
C ILE A 283 -13.82 -18.15 -10.32
N THR A 284 -13.52 -19.43 -10.51
CA THR A 284 -12.89 -19.91 -11.73
C THR A 284 -13.84 -19.70 -12.91
N THR A 285 -13.28 -19.80 -14.10
CA THR A 285 -13.94 -19.88 -15.41
C THR A 285 -15.13 -20.85 -15.48
N GLU A 286 -15.32 -21.74 -14.48
CA GLU A 286 -16.48 -22.63 -14.36
C GLU A 286 -17.83 -21.91 -14.17
N GLN A 287 -17.88 -20.71 -13.58
CA GLN A 287 -19.15 -19.96 -13.48
C GLN A 287 -19.60 -19.31 -14.80
N VAL A 288 -18.70 -19.17 -15.78
CA VAL A 288 -19.04 -18.67 -17.12
C VAL A 288 -19.86 -19.71 -17.89
N GLU A 289 -19.66 -21.01 -17.64
CA GLU A 289 -20.26 -22.08 -18.45
C GLU A 289 -21.78 -22.24 -18.28
N ASN A 290 -22.38 -21.69 -17.21
CA ASN A 290 -23.82 -21.82 -16.94
C ASN A 290 -24.62 -20.49 -16.97
N TYR A 291 -23.97 -19.37 -17.31
CA TYR A 291 -24.67 -18.09 -17.42
C TYR A 291 -25.18 -17.85 -18.84
N THR A 292 -26.48 -17.63 -18.99
CA THR A 292 -27.08 -17.20 -20.26
C THR A 292 -27.28 -15.70 -20.25
N VAL A 293 -26.60 -14.99 -21.15
CA VAL A 293 -26.71 -13.54 -21.26
C VAL A 293 -28.15 -13.17 -21.67
N PRO A 294 -28.83 -12.27 -20.93
CA PRO A 294 -30.16 -11.81 -21.29
C PRO A 294 -30.14 -11.14 -22.68
N ARG A 295 -31.30 -11.14 -23.35
CA ARG A 295 -31.44 -10.56 -24.68
C ARG A 295 -32.36 -9.35 -24.64
N THR A 296 -32.03 -8.34 -25.43
CA THR A 296 -32.93 -7.21 -25.69
C THR A 296 -34.18 -7.69 -26.44
N PRO A 297 -35.28 -6.89 -26.49
CA PRO A 297 -36.46 -7.23 -27.28
C PRO A 297 -36.20 -7.45 -28.78
N TRP A 298 -35.06 -7.00 -29.30
CA TRP A 298 -34.63 -7.20 -30.68
C TRP A 298 -33.54 -8.26 -30.86
N GLY A 299 -33.14 -8.96 -29.79
CA GLY A 299 -32.29 -10.16 -29.85
C GLY A 299 -30.80 -9.95 -29.62
N ASP A 300 -30.34 -8.71 -29.40
CA ASP A 300 -28.95 -8.44 -29.04
C ASP A 300 -28.66 -8.89 -27.58
N PRO A 301 -27.41 -9.20 -27.20
CA PRO A 301 -27.02 -9.31 -25.80
C PRO A 301 -27.37 -8.03 -25.02
N ASP A 302 -27.99 -8.19 -23.85
CA ASP A 302 -28.42 -7.09 -22.98
C ASP A 302 -27.36 -6.78 -21.92
N LEU A 303 -26.63 -5.70 -22.18
CA LEU A 303 -25.59 -5.11 -21.35
C LEU A 303 -26.09 -3.87 -20.59
N GLN A 304 -27.39 -3.52 -20.70
CA GLN A 304 -27.92 -2.30 -20.10
C GLN A 304 -27.90 -2.36 -18.58
N ALA A 305 -27.14 -1.44 -17.97
CA ALA A 305 -27.16 -1.13 -16.55
C ALA A 305 -26.30 0.11 -16.28
N VAL A 306 -26.29 0.55 -15.02
CA VAL A 306 -25.16 1.30 -14.46
C VAL A 306 -24.17 0.28 -13.89
N TRP A 307 -22.93 0.37 -14.35
CA TRP A 307 -21.80 -0.47 -13.96
C TRP A 307 -20.75 0.40 -13.27
N THR A 308 -20.03 -0.12 -12.29
CA THR A 308 -19.02 0.62 -11.52
C THR A 308 -17.68 -0.09 -11.58
N GLY A 309 -16.60 0.66 -11.74
CA GLY A 309 -15.23 0.14 -11.70
C GLY A 309 -14.71 -0.10 -10.28
N ASP A 310 -15.59 -0.07 -9.28
CA ASP A 310 -15.25 -0.02 -7.86
C ASP A 310 -14.38 -1.20 -7.41
N ALA A 311 -14.79 -2.42 -7.77
CA ALA A 311 -14.01 -3.63 -7.49
C ALA A 311 -12.63 -3.62 -8.16
N ALA A 312 -12.49 -2.95 -9.31
CA ALA A 312 -11.24 -2.86 -10.05
C ALA A 312 -10.30 -1.76 -9.53
N HIS A 313 -10.73 -1.00 -8.51
CA HIS A 313 -9.90 0.04 -7.92
C HIS A 313 -8.61 -0.55 -7.31
N GLY A 314 -7.49 0.09 -7.66
CA GLY A 314 -6.16 -0.30 -7.19
C GLY A 314 -5.50 -1.43 -7.99
N ILE A 315 -6.15 -2.06 -8.97
CA ILE A 315 -5.45 -3.00 -9.88
C ILE A 315 -4.38 -2.21 -10.64
N PRO A 316 -3.09 -2.59 -10.59
CA PRO A 316 -2.06 -1.94 -11.39
C PRO A 316 -2.24 -2.28 -12.88
N LEU A 317 -1.88 -1.35 -13.76
CA LEU A 317 -1.94 -1.60 -15.21
C LEU A 317 -1.00 -2.74 -15.60
N GLU A 318 0.24 -2.70 -15.11
CA GLU A 318 1.28 -3.68 -15.40
C GLU A 318 1.59 -4.53 -14.16
N ARG A 319 1.84 -5.82 -14.34
CA ARG A 319 2.16 -6.80 -13.27
C ARG A 319 3.41 -6.40 -12.50
N PRO A 320 3.35 -6.17 -11.18
CA PRO A 320 4.54 -5.88 -10.37
C PRO A 320 5.61 -7.00 -10.49
N GLU A 321 6.90 -6.66 -10.39
CA GLU A 321 7.98 -7.67 -10.53
C GLU A 321 7.89 -8.74 -9.43
N GLU A 322 7.44 -8.33 -8.25
CA GLU A 322 7.28 -9.15 -7.04
C GLU A 322 6.18 -10.21 -7.19
N LEU A 323 5.26 -10.01 -8.14
CA LEU A 323 4.10 -10.87 -8.38
C LEU A 323 4.19 -11.51 -9.77
N SER A 324 5.39 -11.70 -10.31
CA SER A 324 5.61 -12.31 -11.63
C SER A 324 4.97 -13.70 -11.73
N ASP A 325 5.04 -14.46 -10.63
CA ASP A 325 4.67 -15.88 -10.58
C ASP A 325 3.29 -16.11 -9.92
N SER A 326 2.62 -15.05 -9.48
CA SER A 326 1.31 -15.13 -8.80
C SER A 326 0.17 -14.90 -9.78
N ASP A 327 -0.72 -15.87 -10.00
CA ASP A 327 -1.84 -15.68 -10.94
C ASP A 327 -3.02 -14.89 -10.35
N VAL A 328 -3.23 -14.97 -9.03
CA VAL A 328 -4.34 -14.35 -8.31
C VAL A 328 -3.93 -13.92 -6.90
N LEU A 329 -4.40 -12.77 -6.43
CA LEU A 329 -4.21 -12.31 -5.05
C LEU A 329 -5.13 -13.05 -4.08
N THR A 330 -4.83 -13.11 -2.79
CA THR A 330 -5.82 -13.48 -1.76
C THR A 330 -6.84 -12.35 -1.52
N PRO A 331 -7.99 -12.60 -0.84
CA PRO A 331 -8.94 -11.54 -0.49
C PRO A 331 -8.31 -10.41 0.32
N GLU A 332 -7.44 -10.74 1.27
CA GLU A 332 -6.75 -9.81 2.16
C GLU A 332 -5.77 -8.94 1.35
N GLN A 333 -4.98 -9.58 0.48
CA GLN A 333 -4.06 -8.89 -0.44
C GLN A 333 -4.79 -7.94 -1.38
N ALA A 334 -5.97 -8.35 -1.91
CA ALA A 334 -6.80 -7.52 -2.77
C ALA A 334 -7.39 -6.31 -2.04
N ALA A 335 -7.85 -6.48 -0.79
CA ALA A 335 -8.33 -5.41 0.07
C ALA A 335 -7.24 -4.40 0.39
N ALA A 336 -6.08 -4.88 0.80
CA ALA A 336 -5.00 -3.99 1.17
C ALA A 336 -4.40 -3.23 -0.03
N ARG A 337 -4.35 -3.86 -1.21
CA ARG A 337 -4.01 -3.16 -2.46
C ARG A 337 -4.98 -2.01 -2.75
N ARG A 338 -6.28 -2.23 -2.56
CA ARG A 338 -7.30 -1.18 -2.75
C ARG A 338 -7.12 -0.03 -1.75
N GLU A 339 -6.81 -0.33 -0.49
CA GLU A 339 -6.52 0.69 0.53
C GLU A 339 -5.33 1.56 0.12
N ARG A 340 -4.23 0.97 -0.37
CA ARG A 340 -3.09 1.74 -0.89
C ARG A 340 -3.48 2.70 -2.02
N GLY A 341 -4.28 2.22 -2.97
CA GLY A 341 -4.80 3.04 -4.08
C GLY A 341 -5.63 4.25 -3.61
N THR A 342 -6.14 4.19 -2.38
CA THR A 342 -7.01 5.20 -1.79
C THR A 342 -6.25 6.17 -0.87
N LEU A 343 -5.39 5.65 0.01
CA LEU A 343 -4.63 6.44 1.01
C LEU A 343 -3.62 7.42 0.37
N GLY A 344 -3.09 7.10 -0.82
CA GLY A 344 -2.23 8.00 -1.59
C GLY A 344 -2.96 9.11 -2.36
N SER A 345 -4.28 9.25 -2.19
CA SER A 345 -5.13 10.19 -2.93
C SER A 345 -5.77 11.24 -2.01
N ILE A 346 -6.35 12.30 -2.60
CA ILE A 346 -7.12 13.32 -1.87
C ILE A 346 -8.35 12.76 -1.13
N TRP A 347 -8.67 11.47 -1.34
CA TRP A 347 -9.81 10.75 -0.77
C TRP A 347 -9.40 9.76 0.33
N GLY A 348 -8.17 9.86 0.84
CA GLY A 348 -7.60 9.03 1.91
C GLY A 348 -8.23 9.27 3.29
N TYR A 349 -9.56 9.22 3.38
CA TYR A 349 -10.28 9.15 4.64
C TYR A 349 -10.12 7.75 5.26
N GLU A 350 -10.31 7.66 6.58
CA GLU A 350 -10.40 6.39 7.31
C GLU A 350 -11.46 5.48 6.66
N SER A 351 -11.16 4.19 6.53
CA SER A 351 -11.99 3.20 5.82
C SER A 351 -13.42 3.19 6.34
N GLU A 352 -13.61 3.28 7.65
CA GLU A 352 -14.93 3.36 8.28
C GLU A 352 -15.73 4.55 7.74
N TRP A 353 -15.17 5.76 7.74
CA TRP A 353 -15.88 6.95 7.25
C TRP A 353 -16.16 6.88 5.75
N ARG A 354 -15.19 6.40 4.95
CA ARG A 354 -15.30 6.26 3.50
C ARG A 354 -16.36 5.23 3.11
N ASP A 355 -16.39 4.08 3.77
CA ASP A 355 -17.17 2.92 3.38
C ASP A 355 -18.60 3.00 3.93
N THR A 356 -18.81 3.61 5.11
CA THR A 356 -20.14 3.76 5.71
C THR A 356 -20.81 5.11 5.43
N THR A 357 -20.04 6.21 5.31
CA THR A 357 -20.62 7.57 5.20
C THR A 357 -20.66 8.07 3.76
N LEU A 358 -19.60 7.84 2.99
CA LEU A 358 -19.54 8.25 1.57
C LEU A 358 -20.09 7.18 0.62
N GLY A 359 -20.12 5.91 1.05
CA GLY A 359 -20.71 4.81 0.29
C GLY A 359 -19.98 4.48 -1.01
N TYR A 360 -18.68 4.80 -1.09
CA TYR A 360 -17.86 4.58 -2.29
C TYR A 360 -17.52 3.11 -2.50
N VAL A 361 -17.43 2.32 -1.42
CA VAL A 361 -17.13 0.89 -1.49
C VAL A 361 -18.43 0.10 -1.42
N LYS A 362 -18.86 -0.44 -2.56
CA LYS A 362 -20.09 -1.24 -2.66
C LYS A 362 -19.85 -2.72 -2.98
N SER A 363 -18.60 -3.04 -3.36
CA SER A 363 -18.22 -4.37 -3.84
C SER A 363 -16.89 -4.82 -3.24
N ALA A 364 -16.70 -6.13 -3.15
CA ALA A 364 -15.40 -6.69 -2.77
C ALA A 364 -14.33 -6.35 -3.83
N PRO A 365 -13.08 -6.08 -3.41
CA PRO A 365 -11.99 -5.80 -4.34
C PRO A 365 -11.69 -7.01 -5.23
N SER A 366 -11.39 -6.74 -6.51
CA SER A 366 -10.95 -7.75 -7.46
C SER A 366 -9.59 -8.33 -7.04
N ARG A 367 -9.47 -9.66 -7.10
CA ARG A 367 -8.23 -10.39 -6.82
C ARG A 367 -7.26 -10.45 -8.00
N GLN A 368 -7.59 -9.80 -9.12
CA GLN A 368 -6.76 -9.73 -10.32
C GLN A 368 -5.43 -9.02 -10.02
N VAL A 369 -4.29 -9.61 -10.40
CA VAL A 369 -2.96 -9.06 -10.09
C VAL A 369 -2.63 -7.79 -10.88
N ALA A 370 -2.92 -7.78 -12.18
CA ALA A 370 -2.71 -6.63 -13.06
C ALA A 370 -3.69 -6.61 -14.23
N MET A 371 -3.86 -5.44 -14.86
CA MET A 371 -4.80 -5.30 -15.97
C MET A 371 -4.27 -5.91 -17.27
N VAL A 372 -3.01 -5.68 -17.63
CA VAL A 372 -2.41 -6.26 -18.85
C VAL A 372 -2.40 -7.79 -18.72
N ILE A 373 -2.95 -8.46 -19.72
CA ILE A 373 -3.05 -9.93 -19.82
C ILE A 373 -2.35 -10.48 -21.07
N ASP A 374 -2.08 -9.60 -22.05
CA ASP A 374 -1.33 -9.92 -23.25
C ASP A 374 -0.39 -8.75 -23.53
N PRO A 375 0.93 -8.95 -23.47
CA PRO A 375 1.66 -10.20 -23.28
C PRO A 375 1.43 -10.88 -21.91
N PRO A 376 1.67 -12.21 -21.80
CA PRO A 376 1.33 -12.99 -20.61
C PRO A 376 2.18 -12.64 -19.37
N ASP A 377 3.29 -11.94 -19.55
CA ASP A 377 4.07 -11.36 -18.45
C ASP A 377 3.34 -10.19 -17.76
N GLY A 378 2.19 -9.76 -18.29
CA GLY A 378 1.38 -8.68 -17.74
C GLY A 378 2.05 -7.32 -17.87
N ARG A 379 2.94 -7.12 -18.84
CA ARG A 379 3.68 -5.86 -19.06
C ARG A 379 3.34 -5.24 -20.40
N ILE A 380 3.36 -3.91 -20.49
CA ILE A 380 3.22 -3.26 -21.80
C ILE A 380 4.51 -3.51 -22.60
N PRO A 381 4.41 -3.94 -23.88
CA PRO A 381 5.57 -4.13 -24.73
C PRO A 381 6.47 -2.89 -24.80
N PRO A 382 7.78 -3.06 -25.01
CA PRO A 382 8.68 -1.93 -25.16
C PRO A 382 8.26 -1.05 -26.35
N MET A 383 8.46 0.26 -26.19
CA MET A 383 8.26 1.23 -27.26
C MET A 383 9.30 1.04 -28.38
N THR A 384 8.95 1.44 -29.60
CA THR A 384 9.90 1.54 -30.72
C THR A 384 11.02 2.54 -30.38
N PRO A 385 12.23 2.39 -30.94
CA PRO A 385 13.31 3.35 -30.73
C PRO A 385 12.91 4.80 -31.07
N GLU A 386 12.15 4.98 -32.15
CA GLU A 386 11.65 6.26 -32.63
C GLU A 386 10.66 6.89 -31.64
N ALA A 387 9.65 6.12 -31.18
CA ALA A 387 8.68 6.60 -30.20
C ALA A 387 9.33 6.89 -28.84
N LEU A 388 10.28 6.05 -28.41
CA LEU A 388 11.06 6.27 -27.21
C LEU A 388 11.88 7.56 -27.29
N ALA A 389 12.53 7.82 -28.43
CA ALA A 389 13.27 9.06 -28.66
C ALA A 389 12.36 10.30 -28.63
N ALA A 390 11.21 10.24 -29.29
CA ALA A 390 10.21 11.31 -29.29
C ALA A 390 9.68 11.59 -27.87
N ARG A 391 9.33 10.54 -27.11
CA ARG A 391 8.90 10.64 -25.71
C ARG A 391 9.97 11.30 -24.85
N ASN A 392 11.23 10.90 -24.99
CA ASN A 392 12.33 11.45 -24.21
C ASN A 392 12.64 12.91 -24.56
N ALA A 393 12.43 13.32 -25.82
CA ALA A 393 12.52 14.72 -26.23
C ALA A 393 11.43 15.56 -25.58
N ASN A 394 10.17 15.11 -25.61
CA ASN A 394 9.03 15.80 -25.02
C ASN A 394 9.10 15.87 -23.48
N ARG A 395 9.68 14.85 -22.81
CA ARG A 395 9.85 14.83 -21.35
C ARG A 395 10.76 15.95 -20.82
N ARG A 396 11.68 16.48 -21.64
CA ARG A 396 12.56 17.59 -21.25
C ARG A 396 11.80 18.91 -21.09
N ASP A 397 10.70 19.07 -21.82
CA ASP A 397 9.86 20.27 -21.77
C ASP A 397 8.92 20.27 -20.55
N MET A 398 8.45 19.09 -20.13
CA MET A 398 7.55 18.89 -18.97
C MET A 398 8.19 19.06 -17.59
N SER A 399 9.44 19.52 -17.49
CA SER A 399 10.18 19.69 -16.22
C SER A 399 9.61 20.79 -15.30
N GLY A 400 8.48 21.40 -15.66
CA GLY A 400 7.85 22.52 -14.92
C GLY A 400 8.68 23.80 -14.92
N ARG A 401 9.77 23.83 -15.70
CA ARG A 401 10.68 24.97 -15.84
C ARG A 401 10.19 25.99 -16.86
N THR A 402 9.40 25.55 -17.84
CA THR A 402 8.75 26.46 -18.80
C THR A 402 7.44 26.95 -18.18
N PRO A 403 7.27 28.27 -17.94
CA PRO A 403 6.01 28.81 -17.47
C PRO A 403 4.89 28.48 -18.47
N VAL A 404 3.72 28.06 -17.97
CA VAL A 404 2.55 27.88 -18.83
C VAL A 404 2.13 29.23 -19.41
N ALA A 405 2.08 29.32 -20.74
CA ALA A 405 1.75 30.53 -21.48
C ALA A 405 0.23 30.73 -21.57
N GLY A 406 -0.52 29.64 -21.72
CA GLY A 406 -1.96 29.66 -21.86
C GLY A 406 -2.65 28.38 -21.38
N PRO A 407 -4.00 28.35 -21.39
CA PRO A 407 -4.76 27.17 -21.02
C PRO A 407 -4.47 25.98 -21.94
N GLU A 408 -4.01 26.20 -23.17
CA GLU A 408 -3.63 25.15 -24.12
C GLU A 408 -2.42 24.31 -23.65
N ASP A 409 -1.56 24.88 -22.80
CA ASP A 409 -0.41 24.19 -22.22
C ASP A 409 -0.78 23.29 -21.03
N LEU A 410 -2.04 23.36 -20.58
CA LEU A 410 -2.56 22.51 -19.52
C LEU A 410 -3.10 21.21 -20.10
N SER A 411 -3.03 20.14 -19.30
CA SER A 411 -3.54 18.84 -19.71
C SER A 411 -5.03 18.89 -20.06
N ILE A 412 -5.45 18.02 -20.98
CA ILE A 412 -6.86 17.84 -21.36
C ILE A 412 -7.78 17.52 -20.16
N PHE A 413 -7.20 17.02 -19.05
CA PHE A 413 -7.92 16.73 -17.81
C PHE A 413 -8.25 18.01 -17.05
N VAL A 414 -7.26 18.89 -16.86
CA VAL A 414 -7.45 20.19 -16.18
C VAL A 414 -8.39 21.10 -16.96
N ARG A 415 -8.36 20.97 -18.29
CA ARG A 415 -9.24 21.70 -19.22
C ARG A 415 -10.64 21.11 -19.37
N CYS A 416 -10.95 20.01 -18.69
CA CYS A 416 -12.24 19.32 -18.76
C CYS A 416 -12.68 18.88 -20.16
N ILE A 417 -11.72 18.53 -21.03
CA ILE A 417 -12.01 18.11 -22.41
C ILE A 417 -12.38 16.62 -22.45
N THR A 418 -11.55 15.76 -21.86
CA THR A 418 -11.72 14.30 -21.82
C THR A 418 -10.82 13.70 -20.73
N ARG A 419 -11.14 12.50 -20.23
CA ARG A 419 -10.26 11.67 -19.38
C ARG A 419 -9.43 10.65 -20.17
N GLY A 420 -9.51 10.69 -21.49
CA GLY A 420 -8.77 9.79 -22.39
C GLY A 420 -9.62 8.60 -22.85
N GLN A 421 -8.96 7.59 -23.42
CA GLN A 421 -9.68 6.50 -24.09
C GLN A 421 -10.27 5.47 -23.14
N VAL A 422 -9.46 5.04 -22.18
CA VAL A 422 -9.75 3.93 -21.27
C VAL A 422 -10.41 4.47 -20.00
N PRO A 423 -11.58 3.96 -19.61
CA PRO A 423 -12.17 4.30 -18.30
C PRO A 423 -11.23 3.81 -17.20
N SER A 424 -10.77 4.73 -16.34
CA SER A 424 -9.93 4.39 -15.20
C SER A 424 -10.81 3.88 -14.05
N PRO A 425 -10.56 2.70 -13.46
CA PRO A 425 -11.25 2.25 -12.25
C PRO A 425 -10.70 2.99 -11.02
N GLY A 426 -10.97 4.29 -10.95
CA GLY A 426 -10.72 5.12 -9.77
C GLY A 426 -11.72 4.83 -8.66
N ILE A 427 -11.50 5.40 -7.48
CA ILE A 427 -12.45 5.31 -6.36
C ILE A 427 -13.66 6.24 -6.51
N TYR A 428 -13.56 7.22 -7.41
CA TYR A 428 -14.51 8.30 -7.55
C TYR A 428 -14.88 8.47 -9.03
N ASN A 429 -16.17 8.67 -9.29
CA ASN A 429 -16.78 8.80 -10.61
C ASN A 429 -16.36 7.72 -11.61
N ASN A 430 -16.42 6.49 -11.16
CA ASN A 430 -16.03 5.30 -11.91
C ASN A 430 -17.24 4.59 -12.56
N GLY A 431 -18.40 5.26 -12.59
CA GLY A 431 -19.61 4.77 -13.21
C GLY A 431 -19.52 4.70 -14.74
N LEU A 432 -20.17 3.68 -15.29
CA LEU A 432 -20.32 3.37 -16.70
C LEU A 432 -21.78 2.99 -16.96
N GLN A 433 -22.54 3.85 -17.61
CA GLN A 433 -23.91 3.56 -18.00
C GLN A 433 -23.96 3.08 -19.45
N ILE A 434 -24.61 1.93 -19.65
CA ILE A 434 -24.86 1.38 -20.98
C ILE A 434 -26.36 1.46 -21.26
N VAL A 435 -26.70 2.09 -22.38
CA VAL A 435 -28.07 2.15 -22.91
C VAL A 435 -28.06 1.60 -24.33
N GLN A 436 -29.02 0.73 -24.66
CA GLN A 436 -29.07 0.08 -25.97
C GLN A 436 -30.34 0.46 -26.73
N GLY A 437 -30.18 0.66 -28.03
CA GLY A 437 -31.28 0.73 -28.99
C GLY A 437 -31.01 -0.21 -30.17
N PRO A 438 -32.00 -0.53 -31.00
CA PRO A 438 -31.76 -1.33 -32.20
C PRO A 438 -30.68 -0.69 -33.09
N GLY A 439 -29.56 -1.40 -33.28
CA GLY A 439 -28.43 -0.94 -34.10
C GLY A 439 -27.48 0.06 -33.45
N TYR A 440 -27.65 0.39 -32.16
CA TYR A 440 -26.81 1.36 -31.45
C TYR A 440 -26.61 0.97 -29.97
N VAL A 441 -25.41 1.25 -29.46
CA VAL A 441 -25.09 1.21 -28.03
C VAL A 441 -24.57 2.58 -27.62
N ALA A 442 -25.18 3.18 -26.61
CA ALA A 442 -24.67 4.40 -25.98
C ALA A 442 -23.94 4.01 -24.69
N ILE A 443 -22.72 4.49 -24.53
CA ILE A 443 -21.91 4.27 -23.33
C ILE A 443 -21.54 5.64 -22.76
N THR A 444 -22.01 5.92 -21.55
CA THR A 444 -21.71 7.13 -20.79
C THR A 444 -20.75 6.79 -19.65
N GLN A 445 -19.65 7.51 -19.55
CA GLN A 445 -18.72 7.44 -18.42
C GLN A 445 -19.01 8.61 -17.48
N GLU A 446 -19.09 8.33 -16.18
CA GLU A 446 -19.48 9.31 -15.16
C GLU A 446 -18.50 10.49 -15.10
N MET A 447 -17.20 10.22 -15.18
CA MET A 447 -16.19 11.26 -15.11
C MET A 447 -16.17 12.13 -16.38
N ILE A 448 -16.21 13.45 -16.20
CA ILE A 448 -16.31 14.47 -17.26
C ILE A 448 -17.72 14.57 -17.84
N HIS A 449 -17.96 14.15 -19.07
CA HIS A 449 -19.26 14.29 -19.76
C HIS A 449 -19.32 13.35 -20.96
N GLU A 450 -18.55 12.26 -20.90
CA GLU A 450 -18.25 11.47 -22.09
C GLU A 450 -19.37 10.49 -22.39
N THR A 451 -20.14 10.76 -23.45
CA THR A 451 -21.10 9.82 -24.01
C THR A 451 -20.70 9.43 -25.43
N ARG A 452 -20.47 8.13 -25.65
CA ARG A 452 -20.17 7.58 -26.98
C ARG A 452 -21.41 6.89 -27.53
N ILE A 453 -21.80 7.26 -28.75
CA ILE A 453 -22.84 6.55 -29.52
C ILE A 453 -22.13 5.63 -30.50
N ILE A 454 -22.33 4.32 -30.33
CA ILE A 454 -21.62 3.26 -31.03
C ILE A 454 -22.61 2.56 -31.96
N PRO A 455 -22.56 2.80 -33.29
CA PRO A 455 -23.35 2.04 -34.24
C PRO A 455 -22.89 0.58 -34.23
N THR A 456 -23.84 -0.36 -34.07
CA THR A 456 -23.58 -1.81 -34.16
C THR A 456 -23.94 -2.39 -35.54
N THR A 457 -24.57 -1.58 -36.38
CA THR A 457 -24.80 -1.88 -37.79
C THR A 457 -23.75 -1.21 -38.68
N PRO A 458 -23.41 -1.78 -39.84
CA PRO A 458 -22.47 -1.18 -40.78
C PRO A 458 -22.88 0.25 -41.17
N THR A 459 -22.00 1.21 -40.88
CA THR A 459 -22.14 2.61 -41.28
C THR A 459 -20.81 3.11 -41.84
N PRO A 460 -20.79 3.99 -42.85
CA PRO A 460 -19.55 4.53 -43.41
C PRO A 460 -18.67 5.15 -42.31
N ARG A 461 -17.37 4.90 -42.35
CA ARG A 461 -16.41 5.60 -41.49
C ARG A 461 -16.25 7.05 -41.97
N PRO A 462 -15.99 8.01 -41.06
CA PRO A 462 -15.60 9.34 -41.47
C PRO A 462 -14.27 9.29 -42.24
N GLY A 463 -14.03 10.29 -43.11
CA GLY A 463 -12.76 10.42 -43.82
C GLY A 463 -11.58 10.64 -42.84
N PRO A 464 -10.33 10.41 -43.28
CA PRO A 464 -9.15 10.45 -42.40
C PRO A 464 -8.93 11.83 -41.75
N ASP A 465 -9.36 12.91 -42.40
CA ASP A 465 -9.20 14.28 -41.88
C ASP A 465 -10.19 14.63 -40.76
N VAL A 466 -11.20 13.78 -40.52
CA VAL A 466 -12.19 13.99 -39.47
C VAL A 466 -11.75 13.19 -38.25
N THR A 467 -11.08 13.88 -37.33
CA THR A 467 -10.50 13.29 -36.10
C THR A 467 -11.18 13.80 -34.84
N ALA A 468 -11.07 13.05 -33.75
CA ALA A 468 -11.64 13.41 -32.45
C ALA A 468 -10.74 12.95 -31.30
N TYR A 469 -10.87 13.61 -30.14
CA TYR A 469 -10.11 13.23 -28.93
C TYR A 469 -10.35 11.78 -28.53
N ARG A 470 -11.58 11.26 -28.69
CA ARG A 470 -11.94 9.86 -28.39
C ARG A 470 -12.08 8.96 -29.62
N GLY A 471 -11.62 9.44 -30.77
CA GLY A 471 -11.80 8.77 -32.04
C GLY A 471 -13.26 8.53 -32.40
N TYR A 472 -13.49 7.60 -33.33
CA TYR A 472 -14.80 7.22 -33.83
C TYR A 472 -15.03 5.72 -33.65
N SER A 473 -16.02 5.38 -32.84
CA SER A 473 -16.36 3.99 -32.49
C SER A 473 -17.22 3.31 -33.56
N ARG A 474 -16.96 2.02 -33.81
CA ARG A 474 -17.82 1.11 -34.57
C ARG A 474 -17.95 -0.20 -33.82
N GLY A 475 -19.18 -0.56 -33.48
CA GLY A 475 -19.50 -1.77 -32.75
C GLY A 475 -19.88 -2.92 -33.68
N ARG A 476 -19.71 -4.14 -33.18
CA ARG A 476 -20.28 -5.37 -33.74
C ARG A 476 -20.41 -6.41 -32.65
N TRP A 477 -21.33 -7.35 -32.81
CA TRP A 477 -21.51 -8.46 -31.88
C TRP A 477 -20.68 -9.68 -32.30
N GLU A 478 -19.92 -10.25 -31.38
CA GLU A 478 -19.28 -11.56 -31.49
C GLU A 478 -19.85 -12.49 -30.42
N GLY A 479 -20.85 -13.30 -30.79
CA GLY A 479 -21.63 -14.03 -29.80
C GLY A 479 -22.28 -13.06 -28.81
N ASP A 480 -21.87 -13.13 -27.54
CA ASP A 480 -22.40 -12.31 -26.44
C ASP A 480 -21.52 -11.11 -26.08
N THR A 481 -20.46 -10.86 -26.85
CA THR A 481 -19.52 -9.76 -26.64
C THR A 481 -19.79 -8.63 -27.62
N LEU A 482 -19.90 -7.40 -27.11
CA LEU A 482 -19.82 -6.18 -27.92
C LEU A 482 -18.35 -5.87 -28.19
N VAL A 483 -17.94 -5.91 -29.45
CA VAL A 483 -16.60 -5.53 -29.88
C VAL A 483 -16.67 -4.15 -30.53
N VAL A 484 -15.87 -3.20 -30.04
CA VAL A 484 -15.86 -1.81 -30.50
C VAL A 484 -14.48 -1.45 -31.03
N GLU A 485 -14.38 -1.21 -32.32
CA GLU A 485 -13.15 -0.68 -32.95
C GLU A 485 -13.22 0.84 -33.02
N ILE A 486 -12.15 1.50 -32.57
CA ILE A 486 -12.03 2.95 -32.46
C ILE A 486 -10.80 3.40 -33.26
N THR A 487 -11.01 4.33 -34.18
CA THR A 487 -9.99 4.91 -35.07
C THR A 487 -10.15 6.43 -35.14
N ASN A 488 -9.36 7.11 -35.97
CA ASN A 488 -9.47 8.56 -36.24
C ASN A 488 -9.23 9.42 -34.98
N PHE A 489 -8.22 9.08 -34.19
CA PHE A 489 -7.80 9.89 -33.05
C PHE A 489 -7.13 11.18 -33.52
N ASN A 490 -7.26 12.26 -32.74
CA ASN A 490 -6.43 13.45 -32.92
C ASN A 490 -5.19 13.38 -31.99
N GLU A 491 -4.24 14.29 -32.18
CA GLU A 491 -3.00 14.33 -31.37
C GLU A 491 -3.27 14.53 -29.86
N GLY A 492 -4.36 15.23 -29.52
CA GLY A 492 -4.75 15.45 -28.13
C GLY A 492 -5.40 14.25 -27.44
N GLY A 493 -5.74 13.20 -28.19
CA GLY A 493 -6.33 11.95 -27.70
C GLY A 493 -5.31 10.87 -27.33
N SER A 494 -4.01 11.19 -27.31
CA SER A 494 -2.94 10.23 -27.06
C SER A 494 -3.13 9.51 -25.71
N TYR A 495 -3.06 8.17 -25.75
CA TYR A 495 -3.03 7.33 -24.56
C TYR A 495 -1.64 6.73 -24.39
N ARG A 496 -0.96 7.08 -23.30
CA ARG A 496 0.41 6.62 -23.00
C ARG A 496 1.41 6.85 -24.15
N GLY A 497 1.23 7.92 -24.92
CA GLY A 497 2.11 8.28 -26.03
C GLY A 497 1.72 7.63 -27.36
N SER A 498 0.53 7.04 -27.48
CA SER A 498 -0.01 6.57 -28.76
C SER A 498 -0.03 7.69 -29.80
N SER A 499 0.13 7.31 -31.06
CA SER A 499 0.00 8.18 -32.22
C SER A 499 -1.48 8.33 -32.64
N PRO A 500 -1.79 9.25 -33.56
CA PRO A 500 -3.11 9.34 -34.21
C PRO A 500 -3.51 8.08 -35.01
N ASP A 501 -2.54 7.26 -35.40
CA ASP A 501 -2.74 6.02 -36.18
C ASP A 501 -3.16 4.83 -35.30
N LEU A 502 -3.29 5.02 -33.98
CA LEU A 502 -3.78 4.02 -33.05
C LEU A 502 -5.11 3.41 -33.54
N VAL A 503 -5.17 2.09 -33.52
CA VAL A 503 -6.41 1.32 -33.57
C VAL A 503 -6.65 0.73 -32.19
N MET A 504 -7.72 1.17 -31.53
CA MET A 504 -8.11 0.63 -30.22
C MET A 504 -9.32 -0.28 -30.38
N THR A 505 -9.24 -1.48 -29.83
CA THR A 505 -10.36 -2.44 -29.83
C THR A 505 -10.82 -2.65 -28.40
N GLU A 506 -12.05 -2.28 -28.07
CA GLU A 506 -12.69 -2.59 -26.79
C GLU A 506 -13.60 -3.82 -26.92
N ARG A 507 -13.72 -4.59 -25.84
CA ARG A 507 -14.61 -5.75 -25.73
C ARG A 507 -15.39 -5.64 -24.42
N TYR A 508 -16.71 -5.72 -24.50
CA TYR A 508 -17.61 -5.74 -23.36
C TYR A 508 -18.36 -7.06 -23.34
N THR A 509 -18.14 -7.87 -22.31
CA THR A 509 -18.76 -9.18 -22.14
C THR A 509 -19.41 -9.26 -20.78
N ARG A 510 -20.73 -9.49 -20.73
CA ARG A 510 -21.42 -9.73 -19.46
C ARG A 510 -21.21 -11.20 -19.06
N THR A 511 -20.41 -11.43 -18.03
CA THR A 511 -19.98 -12.77 -17.61
C THR A 511 -20.83 -13.34 -16.48
N SER A 512 -21.62 -12.49 -15.80
CA SER A 512 -22.59 -12.89 -14.77
C SER A 512 -23.76 -11.90 -14.72
N PRO A 513 -24.80 -12.12 -13.90
CA PRO A 513 -25.86 -11.12 -13.68
C PRO A 513 -25.32 -9.74 -13.31
N ASP A 514 -24.23 -9.68 -12.54
CA ASP A 514 -23.71 -8.45 -11.92
C ASP A 514 -22.27 -8.11 -12.32
N THR A 515 -21.70 -8.82 -13.30
CA THR A 515 -20.32 -8.62 -13.76
C THR A 515 -20.26 -8.35 -15.26
N LEU A 516 -19.65 -7.21 -15.61
CA LEU A 516 -19.30 -6.86 -16.98
C LEU A 516 -17.78 -6.84 -17.11
N GLN A 517 -17.22 -7.82 -17.82
CA GLN A 517 -15.82 -7.80 -18.19
C GLN A 517 -15.59 -6.78 -19.31
N TYR A 518 -14.63 -5.89 -19.09
CA TYR A 518 -14.12 -4.96 -20.07
C TYR A 518 -12.68 -5.33 -20.42
N ALA A 519 -12.38 -5.44 -21.70
CA ALA A 519 -11.03 -5.58 -22.19
C ALA A 519 -10.77 -4.55 -23.29
N PHE A 520 -9.54 -4.10 -23.41
CA PHE A 520 -9.12 -3.23 -24.50
C PHE A 520 -7.75 -3.64 -25.02
N THR A 521 -7.59 -3.56 -26.34
CA THR A 521 -6.36 -3.81 -27.06
C THR A 521 -5.90 -2.52 -27.71
N MET A 522 -4.62 -2.19 -27.55
CA MET A 522 -3.97 -1.06 -28.21
C MET A 522 -3.06 -1.59 -29.31
N ASP A 523 -3.37 -1.22 -30.56
CA ASP A 523 -2.56 -1.53 -31.73
C ASP A 523 -2.03 -0.22 -32.35
N ASP A 524 -0.76 0.06 -32.08
CA ASP A 524 -0.03 1.18 -32.67
C ASP A 524 1.43 0.75 -32.93
N PRO A 525 1.73 0.24 -34.14
CA PRO A 525 3.06 -0.26 -34.47
C PRO A 525 4.11 0.86 -34.61
N SER A 526 3.69 2.12 -34.65
CA SER A 526 4.62 3.25 -34.61
C SER A 526 5.16 3.48 -33.19
N VAL A 527 4.39 3.07 -32.18
CA VAL A 527 4.68 3.32 -30.76
C VAL A 527 5.16 2.08 -30.02
N TRP A 528 4.48 0.94 -30.14
CA TRP A 528 4.83 -0.29 -29.43
C TRP A 528 5.34 -1.36 -30.40
N THR A 529 6.23 -2.21 -29.90
CA THR A 529 6.81 -3.32 -30.68
C THR A 529 5.80 -4.41 -31.08
N GLN A 530 4.69 -4.51 -30.35
CA GLN A 530 3.54 -5.35 -30.67
C GLN A 530 2.28 -4.80 -29.99
N PRO A 531 1.07 -5.20 -30.45
CA PRO A 531 -0.18 -4.87 -29.75
C PRO A 531 -0.19 -5.45 -28.34
N TRP A 532 -0.99 -4.85 -27.45
CA TRP A 532 -1.14 -5.34 -26.08
C TRP A 532 -2.59 -5.18 -25.60
N THR A 533 -3.01 -6.08 -24.72
CA THR A 533 -4.37 -6.16 -24.21
C THR A 533 -4.41 -6.09 -22.69
N ALA A 534 -5.33 -5.29 -22.16
CA ALA A 534 -5.62 -5.21 -20.75
C ALA A 534 -7.11 -5.42 -20.46
N THR A 535 -7.44 -5.88 -19.25
CA THR A 535 -8.80 -6.17 -18.82
C THR A 535 -9.04 -5.81 -17.36
N PHE A 536 -10.29 -5.51 -17.01
CA PHE A 536 -10.80 -5.49 -15.65
C PHE A 536 -12.33 -5.64 -15.70
N THR A 537 -12.96 -5.83 -14.53
CA THR A 537 -14.41 -6.01 -14.43
C THR A 537 -15.10 -4.79 -13.84
N PHE A 538 -16.26 -4.46 -14.38
CA PHE A 538 -17.24 -3.60 -13.72
C PHE A 538 -18.28 -4.44 -12.97
N VAL A 539 -18.75 -3.91 -11.85
CA VAL A 539 -19.83 -4.48 -11.02
C VAL A 539 -21.10 -3.68 -11.22
N ARG A 540 -22.23 -4.36 -11.38
CA ARG A 540 -23.54 -3.71 -11.55
C ARG A 540 -23.94 -2.95 -10.29
N ASP A 541 -24.39 -1.71 -10.44
CA ASP A 541 -24.98 -0.92 -9.35
C ASP A 541 -26.49 -0.81 -9.56
N GLU A 542 -27.25 -1.60 -8.79
CA GLU A 542 -28.72 -1.58 -8.84
C GLU A 542 -29.34 -0.43 -8.05
N THR A 543 -28.54 0.28 -7.23
CA THR A 543 -29.01 1.42 -6.45
C THR A 543 -29.12 2.70 -7.28
N GLN A 544 -28.50 2.72 -8.46
CA GLN A 544 -28.52 3.84 -9.39
C GLN A 544 -29.25 3.49 -10.68
N TYR A 545 -30.16 4.37 -11.11
CA TYR A 545 -30.89 4.22 -12.37
C TYR A 545 -30.32 5.10 -13.49
N GLU A 546 -29.54 6.13 -13.15
CA GLU A 546 -28.83 7.01 -14.08
C GLU A 546 -27.52 7.51 -13.45
N LEU A 547 -26.53 7.84 -14.28
CA LEU A 547 -25.35 8.59 -13.84
C LEU A 547 -25.69 10.07 -13.78
N VAL A 548 -25.28 10.73 -12.70
CA VAL A 548 -25.42 12.18 -12.56
C VAL A 548 -24.28 12.91 -13.28
N GLU A 549 -24.52 14.17 -13.64
CA GLU A 549 -23.53 14.98 -14.34
C GLU A 549 -22.28 15.23 -13.48
N TYR A 550 -21.10 15.01 -14.06
CA TYR A 550 -19.86 15.53 -13.51
C TYR A 550 -19.57 16.92 -14.07
N ALA A 551 -20.01 17.96 -13.35
CA ALA A 551 -19.84 19.35 -13.76
C ALA A 551 -18.38 19.84 -13.61
N CYS A 552 -17.45 19.29 -14.42
CA CYS A 552 -16.00 19.51 -14.29
C CYS A 552 -15.58 20.99 -14.27
N HIS A 553 -16.31 21.85 -14.97
CA HIS A 553 -16.02 23.28 -14.99
C HIS A 553 -16.53 24.02 -13.75
N GLU A 554 -17.55 23.52 -13.07
CA GLU A 554 -18.11 24.14 -11.89
C GLU A 554 -17.17 23.93 -10.69
N GLY A 555 -16.57 25.02 -10.19
CA GLY A 555 -15.61 24.95 -9.07
C GLY A 555 -14.18 24.54 -9.47
N ASN A 556 -13.86 24.44 -10.76
CA ASN A 556 -12.48 24.21 -11.21
C ASN A 556 -11.64 25.49 -11.13
N TYR A 557 -11.16 25.80 -9.93
CA TYR A 557 -10.21 26.89 -9.68
C TYR A 557 -8.76 26.54 -10.04
N GLY A 558 -8.46 25.27 -10.34
CA GLY A 558 -7.10 24.82 -10.64
C GLY A 558 -6.51 25.53 -11.86
N MET A 559 -7.24 25.55 -12.96
CA MET A 559 -6.82 26.24 -14.19
C MET A 559 -6.53 27.74 -13.98
N PRO A 560 -7.46 28.57 -13.45
CA PRO A 560 -7.17 29.99 -13.22
C PRO A 560 -6.03 30.20 -12.21
N ASN A 561 -5.93 29.38 -11.16
CA ASN A 561 -4.85 29.51 -10.16
C ASN A 561 -3.47 29.19 -10.74
N ILE A 562 -3.37 28.15 -11.58
CA ILE A 562 -2.12 27.78 -12.26
C ILE A 562 -1.69 28.92 -13.19
N LEU A 563 -2.60 29.44 -14.00
CA LEU A 563 -2.30 30.54 -14.92
C LEU A 563 -1.94 31.83 -14.18
N SER A 564 -2.64 32.17 -13.10
CA SER A 564 -2.30 33.33 -12.27
C SER A 564 -0.92 33.18 -11.61
N GLY A 565 -0.59 31.97 -11.14
CA GLY A 565 0.73 31.67 -10.59
C GLY A 565 1.84 31.80 -11.63
N ALA A 566 1.59 31.37 -12.86
CA ALA A 566 2.53 31.55 -13.97
C ALA A 566 2.76 33.04 -14.29
N ARG A 567 1.69 33.85 -14.35
CA ARG A 567 1.82 35.31 -14.56
C ARG A 567 2.60 36.00 -13.43
N ALA A 568 2.44 35.53 -12.19
CA ALA A 568 3.21 36.05 -11.07
C ALA A 568 4.71 35.74 -11.20
N ARG A 569 5.07 34.51 -11.57
CA ARG A 569 6.49 34.13 -11.80
C ARG A 569 7.14 34.95 -12.92
N GLU A 570 6.44 35.16 -14.02
CA GLU A 570 6.92 36.01 -15.11
C GLU A 570 7.14 37.46 -14.66
N ALA A 571 6.26 38.00 -13.82
CA ALA A 571 6.41 39.34 -13.26
C ALA A 571 7.64 39.45 -12.33
N ASP A 572 7.97 38.36 -11.64
CA ASP A 572 9.16 38.24 -10.78
C ASP A 572 10.45 37.91 -11.56
N GLY A 573 10.37 37.74 -12.89
CA GLY A 573 11.51 37.43 -13.76
C GLY A 573 12.04 36.00 -13.65
N GLN A 574 11.20 35.06 -13.17
CA GLN A 574 11.51 33.64 -13.03
C GLN A 574 11.12 32.81 -14.25
#